data_AF-J3BTS6-F1
#
_entry.id   AF-J3BTS6-F1
#
_cell.length_a   1.000
_cell.length_b   1.000
_cell.length_c   1.000
_cell.angle_alpha   90.00
_cell.angle_beta   90.00
_cell.angle_gamma   90.00
#
_symmetry.space_group_name_H-M   'P 1'
#
loop_
_entity.id
_entity.type
_entity.pdbx_description
1 polymer ?
#
loop_
_entity_poly.entity_id
_entity_poly.type
_entity_poly.pdbx_seq_one_letter_code
_entity_poly.pdbx_strand_id
1 'polypeptide(L)'
;MESVFIAGSITIKHLPSLFIEKLDSLIAANLAVVIGDANGVDRAVQSILDERGAKNVTVFCSGKVPRNNVGNWPVREIHTTAEPGTKAFFTAKDIAMAETAELGLMLWDAKSTGTLSNVIELTRRGKKSVVFVNKKDAFTIVRGAQDLQNLVGIMSDGARDQAEKKISLTATVRKLTQQQAGFSF
;
A
#
# COMPACT_ATOMS: atom_id res chain seq x y z
N MET A 1 -1.95 -8.43 17.87
CA MET A 1 -2.57 -7.13 17.64
C MET A 1 -2.69 -6.99 16.14
N GLU A 2 -3.91 -6.83 15.62
CA GLU A 2 -4.09 -6.74 14.18
C GLU A 2 -3.38 -5.50 13.63
N SER A 3 -2.70 -5.65 12.50
CA SER A 3 -1.89 -4.59 11.91
C SER A 3 -2.29 -4.30 10.46
N VAL A 4 -2.35 -3.02 10.12
CA VAL A 4 -2.76 -2.53 8.81
C VAL A 4 -1.64 -1.73 8.15
N PHE A 5 -1.25 -2.16 6.95
CA PHE A 5 -0.37 -1.39 6.08
C PHE A 5 -1.20 -0.38 5.31
N ILE A 6 -0.99 0.91 5.58
CA ILE A 6 -1.67 2.00 4.88
C ILE A 6 -0.69 2.66 3.90
N ALA A 7 -1.10 2.73 2.63
CA ALA A 7 -0.33 3.40 1.58
C ALA A 7 -1.24 3.92 0.46
N GLY A 8 -0.68 4.71 -0.45
CA GLY A 8 -1.42 5.13 -1.63
C GLY A 8 -0.61 5.88 -2.66
N SER A 9 -1.28 6.42 -3.67
CA SER A 9 -0.64 7.11 -4.78
C SER A 9 0.01 8.42 -4.33
N ILE A 10 1.28 8.64 -4.65
CA ILE A 10 2.03 9.88 -4.30
C ILE A 10 1.39 11.16 -4.90
N THR A 11 0.59 11.01 -5.95
CA THR A 11 -0.14 12.08 -6.64
C THR A 11 -1.37 12.58 -5.88
N ILE A 12 -1.91 11.77 -4.96
CA ILE A 12 -3.11 12.12 -4.18
C ILE A 12 -2.66 12.87 -2.91
N LYS A 13 -3.15 14.11 -2.75
CA LYS A 13 -2.85 14.96 -1.59
C LYS A 13 -4.04 15.16 -0.65
N HIS A 14 -5.25 14.90 -1.12
CA HIS A 14 -6.48 15.01 -0.35
C HIS A 14 -7.12 13.63 -0.25
N LEU A 15 -7.45 13.22 0.97
CA LEU A 15 -8.10 11.93 1.22
C LEU A 15 -9.62 12.08 1.03
N PRO A 16 -10.25 11.18 0.25
CA PRO A 16 -11.72 11.13 0.14
C PRO A 16 -12.37 10.88 1.51
N SER A 17 -13.56 11.44 1.74
CA SER A 17 -14.27 11.32 3.03
C SER A 17 -14.47 9.85 3.45
N LEU A 18 -14.90 9.00 2.52
CA LEU A 18 -15.04 7.55 2.77
C LEU A 18 -13.73 6.87 3.19
N PHE A 19 -12.59 7.37 2.70
CA PHE A 19 -11.28 6.87 3.13
C PHE A 19 -10.96 7.32 4.55
N ILE A 20 -11.27 8.57 4.91
CA ILE A 20 -11.11 9.11 6.27
C ILE A 20 -12.00 8.35 7.26
N GLU A 21 -13.27 8.12 6.94
CA GLU A 21 -14.19 7.32 7.76
C GLU A 21 -13.64 5.90 8.01
N LYS A 22 -13.01 5.31 6.99
CA LYS A 22 -12.34 4.02 7.14
C LYS A 22 -11.12 4.10 8.05
N LEU A 23 -10.33 5.16 7.99
CA LEU A 23 -9.23 5.40 8.92
C LEU A 23 -9.74 5.54 10.36
N ASP A 24 -10.76 6.37 10.58
CA ASP A 24 -11.37 6.58 11.90
C ASP A 24 -11.85 5.25 12.50
N SER A 25 -12.46 4.39 11.68
CA SER A 25 -12.88 3.04 12.09
C SER A 25 -11.71 2.15 12.53
N LEU A 26 -10.56 2.24 11.84
CA LEU A 26 -9.36 1.45 12.19
C LEU A 26 -8.69 1.98 13.47
N ILE A 27 -8.70 3.29 13.67
CA ILE A 27 -8.21 3.95 14.89
C ILE A 27 -9.07 3.55 16.09
N ALA A 28 -10.40 3.60 15.95
CA ALA A 28 -11.34 3.19 16.99
C ALA A 28 -11.19 1.71 17.37
N ALA A 29 -10.87 0.85 16.40
CA ALA A 29 -10.55 -0.55 16.63
C ALA A 29 -9.11 -0.78 17.18
N ASN A 30 -8.33 0.28 17.38
CA ASN A 30 -6.98 0.27 17.93
C ASN A 30 -5.99 -0.63 17.16
N LEU A 31 -6.15 -0.72 15.83
CA LEU A 31 -5.22 -1.47 14.98
C LEU A 31 -3.84 -0.82 14.95
N ALA A 32 -2.79 -1.64 14.85
CA ALA A 32 -1.44 -1.16 14.64
C ALA A 32 -1.29 -0.66 13.19
N VAL A 33 -0.97 0.61 13.02
CA VAL A 33 -0.75 1.22 11.71
C VAL A 33 0.71 1.11 11.32
N VAL A 34 0.94 0.50 10.16
CA VAL A 34 2.24 0.44 9.47
C VAL A 34 2.16 1.38 8.28
N ILE A 35 2.98 2.43 8.26
CA ILE A 35 2.90 3.48 7.22
C ILE A 35 4.28 3.91 6.75
N GLY A 36 4.37 4.31 5.49
CA GLY A 36 5.59 4.82 4.90
C GLY A 36 5.83 6.31 5.21
N ASP A 37 7.03 6.75 4.88
CA ASP A 37 7.48 8.14 4.97
C ASP A 37 7.26 8.99 3.70
N ALA A 38 6.56 8.49 2.67
CA ALA A 38 6.50 9.19 1.39
C ALA A 38 5.61 10.46 1.43
N ASN A 39 5.67 11.27 0.37
CA ASN A 39 4.69 12.33 0.15
C ASN A 39 3.37 11.73 -0.39
N GLY A 40 2.37 12.58 -0.58
CA GLY A 40 1.05 12.17 -1.06
C GLY A 40 0.24 11.50 0.04
N VAL A 41 -0.33 10.32 -0.24
CA VAL A 41 -1.20 9.62 0.71
C VAL A 41 -0.51 9.33 2.04
N ASP A 42 0.74 8.85 2.05
CA ASP A 42 1.47 8.56 3.29
C ASP A 42 1.47 9.76 4.24
N ARG A 43 1.92 10.93 3.77
CA ARG A 43 1.91 12.17 4.57
C ARG A 43 0.50 12.61 4.95
N ALA A 44 -0.48 12.53 4.04
CA ALA A 44 -1.85 12.94 4.33
C ALA A 44 -2.51 12.06 5.39
N VAL A 45 -2.27 10.75 5.33
CA VAL A 45 -2.74 9.79 6.35
C VAL A 45 -2.03 10.04 7.68
N GLN A 46 -0.72 10.27 7.67
CA GLN A 46 0.00 10.67 8.88
C GLN A 46 -0.64 11.91 9.52
N SER A 47 -0.97 12.97 8.77
CA SER A 47 -1.66 14.13 9.33
C SER A 47 -2.99 13.78 10.01
N ILE A 48 -3.85 12.96 9.38
CA ILE A 48 -5.11 12.53 10.01
C ILE A 48 -4.84 11.70 11.27
N LEU A 49 -3.88 10.78 11.25
CA LEU A 49 -3.54 9.96 12.41
C LEU A 49 -3.07 10.80 13.60
N ASP A 50 -2.26 11.83 13.34
CA ASP A 50 -1.80 12.76 14.37
C ASP A 50 -2.95 13.61 14.93
N GLU A 51 -3.80 14.17 14.06
CA GLU A 51 -5.00 14.92 14.44
C GLU A 51 -5.96 14.09 15.31
N ARG A 52 -6.09 12.79 15.04
CA ARG A 52 -6.91 11.85 15.83
C ARG A 52 -6.18 11.30 17.06
N GLY A 53 -4.93 11.68 17.28
CA GLY A 53 -4.14 11.26 18.42
C GLY A 53 -3.77 9.76 18.40
N ALA A 54 -3.70 9.14 17.23
CA ALA A 54 -3.38 7.72 17.08
C ALA A 54 -1.99 7.41 17.67
N LYS A 55 -1.91 6.41 18.55
CA LYS A 55 -0.68 6.05 19.27
C LYS A 55 0.02 4.82 18.69
N ASN A 56 -0.74 3.89 18.14
CA ASN A 56 -0.22 2.63 17.60
C ASN A 56 0.18 2.79 16.13
N VAL A 57 1.14 3.68 15.86
CA VAL A 57 1.65 3.94 14.51
C VAL A 57 3.14 3.67 14.48
N THR A 58 3.64 3.06 13.40
CA THR A 58 5.08 2.91 13.13
C THR A 58 5.38 3.36 11.71
N VAL A 59 6.32 4.30 11.57
CA VAL A 59 6.75 4.84 10.29
C VAL A 59 7.92 4.02 9.75
N PHE A 60 7.84 3.56 8.51
CA PHE A 60 8.91 2.83 7.85
C PHE A 60 9.62 3.72 6.82
N CYS A 61 10.95 3.69 6.83
CA CYS A 61 11.79 4.37 5.86
C CYS A 61 12.92 3.47 5.37
N SER A 62 13.26 3.60 4.09
CA SER A 62 14.51 3.06 3.54
C SER A 62 15.58 4.10 3.81
N GLY A 63 16.52 3.81 4.72
CA GLY A 63 17.54 4.75 5.17
C GLY A 63 17.35 5.25 6.61
N LYS A 64 18.29 6.09 7.05
CA LYS A 64 18.44 6.52 8.47
C LYS A 64 17.40 7.54 8.94
N VAL A 65 16.84 8.32 8.01
CA VAL A 65 15.95 9.43 8.36
C VAL A 65 14.70 9.34 7.49
N PRO A 66 13.49 9.30 8.08
CA PRO A 66 12.26 9.33 7.32
C PRO A 66 12.08 10.71 6.67
N ARG A 67 11.56 10.73 5.44
CA ARG A 67 11.21 11.99 4.76
C ARG A 67 10.05 12.72 5.45
N ASN A 68 9.12 11.97 6.03
CA ASN A 68 7.99 12.50 6.80
C ASN A 68 7.71 11.61 8.02
N ASN A 69 7.51 12.24 9.18
CA ASN A 69 6.98 11.64 10.40
C ASN A 69 6.19 12.71 11.17
N VAL A 70 4.91 12.92 10.81
CA VAL A 70 4.12 14.06 11.30
C VAL A 70 3.88 13.97 12.81
N GLY A 71 3.49 12.80 13.32
CA GLY A 71 3.14 12.62 14.73
C GLY A 71 4.30 12.15 15.63
N ASN A 72 5.55 12.25 15.16
CA ASN A 72 6.74 11.82 15.90
C ASN A 72 6.66 10.38 16.43
N TRP A 73 6.10 9.47 15.64
CA TRP A 73 5.96 8.06 16.02
C TRP A 73 7.29 7.30 15.94
N PRO A 74 7.39 6.11 16.55
CA PRO A 74 8.51 5.21 16.35
C PRO A 74 8.79 4.96 14.87
N VAL A 75 10.08 5.00 14.52
CA VAL A 75 10.57 4.78 13.15
C VAL A 75 11.23 3.42 13.06
N ARG A 76 10.89 2.64 12.03
CA ARG A 76 11.57 1.40 11.67
C ARG A 76 12.40 1.62 10.41
N GLU A 77 13.70 1.68 10.60
CA GLU A 77 14.68 1.82 9.52
C GLU A 77 14.91 0.48 8.83
N ILE A 78 14.74 0.46 7.50
CA ILE A 78 15.00 -0.72 6.68
C ILE A 78 16.33 -0.55 5.99
N HIS A 79 17.27 -1.41 6.35
CA HIS A 79 18.59 -1.49 5.74
C HIS A 79 18.50 -2.24 4.42
N THR A 80 19.01 -1.63 3.35
CA THR A 80 19.04 -2.21 2.01
C THR A 80 20.37 -1.90 1.35
N THR A 81 20.85 -2.82 0.52
CA THR A 81 22.04 -2.63 -0.32
C THR A 81 21.73 -1.90 -1.62
N ALA A 82 20.45 -1.64 -1.90
CA ALA A 82 20.03 -0.87 -3.07
C ALA A 82 20.54 0.56 -2.99
N GLU A 83 20.92 1.12 -4.14
CA GLU A 83 21.42 2.49 -4.22
C GLU A 83 20.33 3.50 -3.78
N PRO A 84 20.63 4.44 -2.86
CA PRO A 84 19.69 5.44 -2.38
C PRO A 84 19.01 6.22 -3.53
N GLY A 85 17.70 6.45 -3.39
CA GLY A 85 16.91 7.16 -4.41
C GLY A 85 16.44 6.29 -5.57
N THR A 86 16.90 5.04 -5.69
CA THR A 86 16.39 4.11 -6.70
C THR A 86 15.03 3.54 -6.32
N LYS A 87 14.31 3.00 -7.31
CA LYS A 87 13.06 2.27 -7.06
C LYS A 87 13.26 1.09 -6.10
N ALA A 88 14.34 0.33 -6.26
CA ALA A 88 14.65 -0.80 -5.39
C ALA A 88 14.86 -0.37 -3.94
N PHE A 89 15.51 0.76 -3.73
CA PHE A 89 15.68 1.36 -2.41
C PHE A 89 14.34 1.68 -1.76
N PHE A 90 13.44 2.40 -2.44
CA PHE A 90 12.13 2.71 -1.88
C PHE A 90 11.22 1.48 -1.70
N THR A 91 11.38 0.46 -2.55
CA THR A 91 10.56 -0.77 -2.46
C THR A 91 10.97 -1.62 -1.26
N ALA A 92 12.21 -1.51 -0.76
CA ALA A 92 12.68 -2.30 0.38
C ALA A 92 11.81 -2.09 1.64
N LYS A 93 11.47 -0.84 1.96
CA LYS A 93 10.54 -0.56 3.07
C LYS A 93 9.12 -1.06 2.79
N ASP A 94 8.66 -0.99 1.54
CA ASP A 94 7.30 -1.40 1.18
C ASP A 94 7.12 -2.91 1.36
N ILE A 95 8.15 -3.70 1.01
CA ILE A 95 8.20 -5.14 1.27
C ILE A 95 8.15 -5.42 2.77
N ALA A 96 8.94 -4.70 3.57
CA ALA A 96 8.96 -4.87 5.02
C ALA A 96 7.62 -4.49 5.68
N MET A 97 6.94 -3.47 5.16
CA MET A 97 5.60 -3.08 5.60
C MET A 97 4.58 -4.17 5.27
N ALA A 98 4.58 -4.70 4.05
CA ALA A 98 3.70 -5.79 3.64
C ALA A 98 3.98 -7.11 4.39
N GLU A 99 5.23 -7.32 4.82
CA GLU A 99 5.59 -8.43 5.70
C GLU A 99 5.05 -8.26 7.11
N THR A 100 5.14 -7.06 7.67
CA THR A 100 4.74 -6.76 9.05
C THR A 100 3.23 -6.69 9.23
N ALA A 101 2.50 -6.15 8.25
CA ALA A 101 1.05 -5.94 8.36
C ALA A 101 0.25 -7.22 8.13
N GLU A 102 -0.93 -7.38 8.73
CA GLU A 102 -1.85 -8.50 8.46
C GLU A 102 -2.79 -8.21 7.29
N LEU A 103 -3.09 -6.94 7.02
CA LEU A 103 -3.89 -6.50 5.88
C LEU A 103 -3.41 -5.16 5.30
N GLY A 104 -3.83 -4.85 4.08
CA GLY A 104 -3.57 -3.55 3.45
C GLY A 104 -4.81 -2.65 3.41
N LEU A 105 -4.62 -1.34 3.61
CA LEU A 105 -5.56 -0.30 3.21
C LEU A 105 -4.87 0.61 2.19
N MET A 106 -5.37 0.62 0.96
CA MET A 106 -4.70 1.28 -0.16
C MET A 106 -5.58 2.36 -0.77
N LEU A 107 -5.05 3.56 -0.99
CA LEU A 107 -5.72 4.62 -1.76
C LEU A 107 -5.09 4.73 -3.15
N TRP A 108 -5.81 4.28 -4.18
CA TRP A 108 -5.25 4.08 -5.51
C TRP A 108 -5.95 4.91 -6.58
N ASP A 109 -5.16 5.58 -7.41
CA ASP A 109 -5.61 6.42 -8.53
C ASP A 109 -5.89 5.66 -9.85
N ALA A 110 -5.95 4.33 -9.78
CA ALA A 110 -6.00 3.43 -10.94
C ALA A 110 -4.82 3.62 -11.93
N LYS A 111 -3.69 4.17 -11.45
CA LYS A 111 -2.50 4.49 -12.26
C LYS A 111 -1.19 4.17 -11.55
N SER A 112 -1.09 4.45 -10.26
CA SER A 112 0.14 4.29 -9.47
C SER A 112 0.60 2.84 -9.46
N THR A 113 1.74 2.60 -10.09
CA THR A 113 2.38 1.28 -10.12
C THR A 113 2.98 0.92 -8.76
N GLY A 114 3.40 1.89 -7.94
CA GLY A 114 3.90 1.63 -6.59
C GLY A 114 2.80 1.09 -5.67
N THR A 115 1.63 1.74 -5.68
CA THR A 115 0.48 1.28 -4.89
C THR A 115 -0.02 -0.07 -5.37
N LEU A 116 -0.08 -0.29 -6.69
CA LEU A 116 -0.43 -1.59 -7.24
C LEU A 116 0.58 -2.68 -6.85
N SER A 117 1.89 -2.38 -6.85
CA SER A 117 2.92 -3.30 -6.36
C SER A 117 2.71 -3.69 -4.90
N ASN A 118 2.26 -2.76 -4.05
CA ASN A 118 1.96 -3.06 -2.64
C ASN A 118 0.79 -4.04 -2.51
N VAL A 119 -0.26 -3.88 -3.32
CA VAL A 119 -1.40 -4.82 -3.39
C VAL A 119 -0.93 -6.19 -3.89
N ILE A 120 -0.10 -6.23 -4.94
CA ILE A 120 0.49 -7.45 -5.49
C ILE A 120 1.31 -8.17 -4.41
N GLU A 121 2.14 -7.45 -3.66
CA GLU A 121 2.99 -8.00 -2.62
C GLU A 121 2.19 -8.60 -1.46
N LEU A 122 1.15 -7.90 -0.99
CA LEU A 122 0.23 -8.42 0.02
C LEU A 122 -0.49 -9.68 -0.50
N THR A 123 -0.99 -9.65 -1.74
CA THR A 123 -1.67 -10.79 -2.37
C THR A 123 -0.75 -12.01 -2.46
N ARG A 124 0.52 -11.81 -2.84
CA ARG A 124 1.54 -12.85 -2.88
C ARG A 124 1.75 -13.53 -1.52
N ARG A 125 1.60 -12.76 -0.44
CA ARG A 125 1.72 -13.22 0.94
C ARG A 125 0.42 -13.80 1.51
N GLY A 126 -0.63 -13.93 0.69
CA GLY A 126 -1.96 -14.40 1.13
C GLY A 126 -2.72 -13.39 2.00
N LYS A 127 -2.33 -12.10 1.97
CA LYS A 127 -2.92 -11.05 2.80
C LYS A 127 -3.93 -10.23 2.00
N LYS A 128 -5.07 -9.95 2.63
CA LYS A 128 -6.14 -9.16 2.01
C LYS A 128 -5.75 -7.68 1.92
N SER A 129 -6.18 -7.01 0.85
CA SER A 129 -6.09 -5.56 0.70
C SER A 129 -7.48 -4.96 0.50
N VAL A 130 -7.79 -3.89 1.23
CA VAL A 130 -8.96 -3.02 1.01
C VAL A 130 -8.46 -1.82 0.20
N VAL A 131 -8.89 -1.71 -1.05
CA VAL A 131 -8.39 -0.70 -2.00
C VAL A 131 -9.49 0.30 -2.30
N PHE A 132 -9.32 1.56 -1.89
CA PHE A 132 -10.15 2.65 -2.37
C PHE A 132 -9.69 3.07 -3.75
N VAL A 133 -10.60 2.98 -4.73
CA VAL A 133 -10.31 3.32 -6.12
C VAL A 133 -10.94 4.67 -6.43
N ASN A 134 -10.14 5.71 -6.59
CA ASN A 134 -10.64 7.08 -6.78
C ASN A 134 -11.63 7.23 -7.96
N LYS A 135 -11.38 6.53 -9.07
CA LYS A 135 -12.24 6.58 -10.28
C LYS A 135 -13.63 6.00 -10.05
N LYS A 136 -13.77 5.12 -9.05
CA LYS A 136 -15.04 4.50 -8.68
C LYS A 136 -15.66 5.12 -7.44
N ASP A 137 -14.93 5.99 -6.75
CA ASP A 137 -15.27 6.53 -5.43
C ASP A 137 -15.73 5.44 -4.44
N ALA A 138 -15.07 4.27 -4.49
CA ALA A 138 -15.53 3.08 -3.80
C ALA A 138 -14.37 2.14 -3.41
N PHE A 139 -14.62 1.33 -2.38
CA PHE A 139 -13.72 0.28 -1.94
C PHE A 139 -13.89 -1.00 -2.75
N THR A 140 -12.77 -1.62 -3.12
CA THR A 140 -12.67 -2.96 -3.70
C THR A 140 -11.81 -3.82 -2.78
N ILE A 141 -12.21 -5.06 -2.52
CA ILE A 141 -11.41 -5.98 -1.71
C ILE A 141 -10.62 -6.90 -2.64
N VAL A 142 -9.32 -7.04 -2.38
CA VAL A 142 -8.43 -7.96 -3.07
C VAL A 142 -7.96 -9.04 -2.11
N ARG A 143 -8.39 -10.29 -2.34
CA ARG A 143 -8.00 -11.46 -1.55
C ARG A 143 -7.08 -12.41 -2.31
N GLY A 144 -7.11 -12.35 -3.65
CA GLY A 144 -6.36 -13.25 -4.50
C GLY A 144 -6.19 -12.72 -5.92
N ALA A 145 -5.61 -13.56 -6.77
CA ALA A 145 -5.27 -13.20 -8.14
C ALA A 145 -6.49 -12.78 -8.98
N GLN A 146 -7.65 -13.40 -8.77
CA GLN A 146 -8.87 -13.03 -9.49
C GLN A 146 -9.34 -11.61 -9.15
N ASP A 147 -9.34 -11.24 -7.86
CA ASP A 147 -9.69 -9.89 -7.45
C ASP A 147 -8.65 -8.87 -7.95
N LEU A 148 -7.37 -9.25 -7.97
CA LEU A 148 -6.31 -8.42 -8.52
C LEU A 148 -6.49 -8.18 -10.03
N GLN A 149 -6.90 -9.19 -10.80
CA GLN A 149 -7.25 -9.04 -12.21
C GLN A 149 -8.41 -8.04 -12.39
N ASN A 150 -9.45 -8.16 -11.58
CA ASN A 150 -10.58 -7.22 -11.59
C ASN A 150 -10.14 -5.79 -11.25
N LEU A 151 -9.22 -5.63 -10.30
CA LEU A 151 -8.65 -4.33 -9.92
C LEU A 151 -7.87 -3.70 -11.08
N VAL A 152 -7.00 -4.48 -11.73
CA VAL A 152 -6.23 -4.06 -12.93
C VAL A 152 -7.16 -3.76 -14.12
N GLY A 153 -8.32 -4.40 -14.17
CA GLY A 153 -9.42 -4.11 -15.09
C GLY A 153 -9.86 -2.64 -15.09
N ILE A 154 -9.62 -1.89 -14.01
CA ILE A 154 -10.04 -0.48 -13.87
C ILE A 154 -9.05 0.51 -14.51
N MET A 155 -7.81 0.07 -14.75
CA MET A 155 -6.79 0.90 -15.37
C MET A 155 -7.17 1.24 -16.81
N SER A 156 -6.88 2.46 -17.25
CA SER A 156 -6.94 2.81 -18.68
C SER A 156 -5.77 2.16 -19.42
N ASP A 157 -5.88 1.99 -20.75
CA ASP A 157 -4.86 1.32 -21.55
C ASP A 157 -3.47 1.95 -21.38
N GLY A 158 -3.36 3.28 -21.45
CA GLY A 158 -2.08 3.97 -21.21
C GLY A 158 -1.52 3.79 -19.79
N ALA A 159 -2.37 3.53 -18.79
CA ALA A 159 -1.91 3.22 -17.44
C ALA A 159 -1.45 1.75 -17.34
N ARG A 160 -2.13 0.83 -18.03
CA ARG A 160 -1.72 -0.57 -18.16
C ARG A 160 -0.38 -0.68 -18.89
N ASP A 161 -0.17 0.06 -19.97
CA ASP A 161 1.10 0.09 -20.70
C ASP A 161 2.25 0.56 -19.81
N GLN A 162 2.01 1.60 -18.99
CA GLN A 162 3.00 2.06 -18.02
C GLN A 162 3.29 1.02 -16.94
N ALA A 163 2.26 0.30 -16.49
CA ALA A 163 2.44 -0.78 -15.53
C ALA A 163 3.18 -1.97 -16.13
N GLU A 164 2.90 -2.35 -17.37
CA GLU A 164 3.63 -3.39 -18.09
C GLU A 164 5.12 -3.03 -18.18
N LYS A 165 5.44 -1.80 -18.60
CA LYS A 165 6.83 -1.33 -18.68
C LYS A 165 7.56 -1.29 -17.34
N LYS A 166 6.87 -0.96 -16.25
CA LYS A 166 7.50 -0.72 -14.93
C LYS A 166 7.55 -1.94 -14.02
N ILE A 167 6.58 -2.84 -14.13
CA ILE A 167 6.40 -3.98 -13.21
C ILE A 167 6.04 -5.28 -13.93
N SER A 168 6.09 -5.32 -15.27
CA SER A 168 5.74 -6.50 -16.07
C SER A 168 4.40 -7.09 -15.65
N LEU A 169 3.40 -6.21 -15.57
CA LEU A 169 2.10 -6.44 -14.93
C LEU A 169 1.46 -7.77 -15.34
N THR A 170 1.40 -8.05 -16.64
CA THR A 170 0.78 -9.27 -17.18
C THR A 170 1.49 -10.52 -16.68
N ALA A 171 2.82 -10.55 -16.75
CA ALA A 171 3.62 -11.67 -16.28
C ALA A 171 3.50 -11.85 -14.76
N THR A 172 3.50 -10.75 -14.00
CA THR A 172 3.35 -10.75 -12.54
C THR A 172 1.99 -11.31 -12.10
N VAL A 173 0.90 -10.87 -12.72
CA VAL A 173 -0.45 -11.37 -12.41
C VAL A 173 -0.58 -12.85 -12.79
N ARG A 174 -0.09 -13.25 -13.96
CA ARG A 174 -0.10 -14.66 -14.39
C ARG A 174 0.65 -15.56 -13.41
N LYS A 175 1.83 -15.14 -12.95
CA LYS A 175 2.63 -15.89 -11.97
C LYS A 175 1.88 -16.07 -10.65
N LEU A 176 1.20 -15.02 -10.17
CA LEU A 176 0.36 -15.11 -8.96
C LEU A 176 -0.80 -16.09 -9.13
N THR A 177 -1.50 -16.05 -10.26
CA THR A 177 -2.59 -17.01 -10.56
C THR A 177 -2.09 -18.45 -10.53
N GLN A 178 -0.94 -18.73 -11.16
CA GLN A 178 -0.35 -20.07 -11.19
C GLN A 178 0.09 -20.55 -9.80
N GLN A 179 0.68 -19.67 -8.99
CA GLN A 179 1.07 -20.00 -7.62
C GLN A 179 -0.16 -20.39 -6.78
N GLN A 180 -1.25 -19.63 -6.85
CA GLN A 180 -2.46 -19.93 -6.09
C GLN A 180 -3.17 -21.19 -6.56
N ALA A 181 -3.13 -21.50 -7.86
CA ALA A 181 -3.67 -22.76 -8.39
C ALA A 181 -2.88 -23.99 -7.90
N GLY A 182 -1.56 -23.87 -7.71
CA GLY A 182 -0.70 -24.95 -7.21
C GLY A 182 -0.81 -25.25 -5.71
N PHE A 183 -1.54 -24.42 -4.94
CA PHE A 183 -1.83 -24.64 -3.52
C PHE A 183 -3.23 -25.22 -3.26
N SER A 184 -4.00 -25.53 -4.30
CA SER A 184 -5.25 -26.27 -4.15
C SER A 184 -4.95 -27.78 -4.11
N PHE A 185 -4.82 -28.33 -2.90
CA PHE A 185 -4.81 -29.77 -2.63
C PHE A 185 -6.05 -30.15 -1.82
#